data_AF-A0A955J4Q1-F1
#
_entry.id   AF-A0A955J4Q1-F1
#
_cell.length_a   1.000
_cell.length_b   1.000
_cell.length_c   1.000
_cell.angle_alpha   90.00
_cell.angle_beta   90.00
_cell.angle_gamma   90.00
#
_symmetry.space_group_name_H-M   'P 1'
#
loop_
_entity.id
_entity.type
_entity.pdbx_description
1 polymer ?
#
loop_
_entity_poly.entity_id
_entity_poly.type
_entity_poly.pdbx_seq_one_letter_code
_entity_poly.pdbx_strand_id
1 'polypeptide(L)'
;MRPQPTICRGPLPVGRYAAVIAATTWHDIASGRGRYLEIEYKVTEPGHEGRRVWERLILEHSSWRTVTIARTRLNALGRAIGVRCPNDSADLHDRPLLLDIGVRKRDDTGELVNEVTGYAPFDATPRHTSTAPWRRQEAMA
;
A
#
# COMPACT_ATOMS: atom_id res chain seq x y z
N MET A 1 -34.72 5.71 16.03
CA MET A 1 -33.35 6.27 15.97
C MET A 1 -32.45 5.16 15.41
N ARG A 2 -31.99 5.26 14.15
CA ARG A 2 -31.14 4.22 13.55
C ARG A 2 -29.72 4.37 14.12
N PRO A 3 -29.05 3.29 14.54
CA PRO A 3 -27.66 3.38 14.99
C PRO A 3 -26.81 3.86 13.82
N GLN A 4 -26.10 4.97 14.02
CA GLN A 4 -25.05 5.39 13.11
C GLN A 4 -24.01 4.27 13.10
N PRO A 5 -23.56 3.76 11.95
CA PRO A 5 -22.37 2.94 11.94
C PRO A 5 -21.25 3.87 12.38
N THR A 6 -20.76 3.68 13.60
CA THR A 6 -19.47 4.18 14.04
C THR A 6 -18.48 3.64 13.02
N ILE A 7 -18.12 4.47 12.03
CA ILE A 7 -17.06 4.13 11.09
C ILE A 7 -15.83 4.05 11.98
N CYS A 8 -15.47 2.82 12.38
CA CYS A 8 -14.27 2.54 13.13
C CYS A 8 -13.12 3.09 12.30
N ARG A 9 -12.65 4.31 12.61
CA ARG A 9 -11.49 4.97 12.01
C ARG A 9 -10.19 4.28 12.48
N GLY A 10 -10.21 2.95 12.56
CA GLY A 10 -9.02 2.13 12.78
C GLY A 10 -8.15 2.08 11.52
N PRO A 11 -6.91 1.59 11.64
CA PRO A 11 -6.05 1.29 10.50
C PRO A 11 -6.74 0.28 9.57
N LEU A 12 -6.46 0.35 8.27
CA LEU A 12 -6.96 -0.65 7.32
C LEU A 12 -6.52 -2.05 7.78
N PRO A 13 -7.42 -3.05 7.85
CA PRO A 13 -7.03 -4.41 8.18
C PRO A 13 -5.96 -4.93 7.24
N VAL A 14 -5.16 -5.91 7.68
CA VAL A 14 -4.24 -6.61 6.77
C VAL A 14 -5.06 -7.33 5.70
N GLY A 15 -4.76 -7.07 4.42
CA GLY A 15 -5.53 -7.64 3.32
C GLY A 15 -5.16 -7.06 1.96
N ARG A 16 -5.79 -7.57 0.90
CA ARG A 16 -5.62 -7.06 -0.46
C ARG A 16 -6.75 -6.11 -0.81
N TYR A 17 -6.40 -4.87 -1.08
CA TYR A 17 -7.35 -3.81 -1.38
C TYR A 17 -7.24 -3.38 -2.83
N ALA A 18 -8.39 -3.20 -3.48
CA ALA A 18 -8.45 -2.50 -4.75
C ALA A 18 -8.05 -1.03 -4.57
N ALA A 19 -6.98 -0.62 -5.24
CA ALA A 19 -6.49 0.75 -5.23
C ALA A 19 -6.10 1.19 -6.64
N VAL A 20 -6.03 2.50 -6.83
CA VAL A 20 -5.53 3.14 -8.04
C VAL A 20 -4.32 4.00 -7.69
N ILE A 21 -3.36 4.10 -8.60
CA ILE A 21 -2.24 5.03 -8.44
C ILE A 21 -2.77 6.45 -8.67
N ALA A 22 -2.82 7.24 -7.60
CA ALA A 22 -3.35 8.60 -7.64
C ALA A 22 -2.30 9.60 -8.10
N ALA A 23 -1.05 9.46 -7.63
CA ALA A 23 0.05 10.32 -8.01
C ALA A 23 1.41 9.65 -7.77
N THR A 24 2.43 10.12 -8.48
CA THR A 24 3.82 9.75 -8.25
C THR A 24 4.67 11.02 -8.27
N THR A 25 5.46 11.24 -7.23
CA THR A 25 6.24 12.47 -7.04
C THR A 25 7.66 12.13 -6.63
N TRP A 26 8.63 12.75 -7.30
CA TRP A 26 10.03 12.65 -6.92
C TRP A 26 10.36 13.63 -5.81
N HIS A 27 11.01 13.12 -4.77
CA HIS A 27 11.46 13.90 -3.63
C HIS A 27 12.93 13.62 -3.33
N ASP A 28 13.65 14.66 -2.93
CA ASP A 28 14.99 14.52 -2.40
C ASP A 28 14.95 13.97 -0.97
N ILE A 29 15.82 13.02 -0.67
CA ILE A 29 15.95 12.48 0.68
C ILE A 29 16.53 13.56 1.57
N ALA A 30 15.89 13.87 2.70
CA ALA A 30 16.33 14.92 3.63
C ALA A 30 17.79 14.77 4.09
N SER A 31 18.31 13.55 4.12
CA SER A 31 19.72 13.26 4.40
C SER A 31 20.70 13.69 3.29
N GLY A 32 20.22 14.21 2.16
CA GLY A 32 21.02 14.62 1.00
C GLY A 32 21.64 13.46 0.22
N ARG A 33 21.29 12.21 0.55
CA ARG A 33 21.92 10.99 0.01
C ARG A 33 21.15 10.41 -1.17
N GLY A 34 20.52 11.24 -1.99
CA GLY A 34 19.80 10.84 -3.21
C GLY A 34 18.32 11.18 -3.20
N ARG A 35 17.55 10.50 -4.06
CA ARG A 35 16.14 10.78 -4.34
C ARG A 35 15.27 9.54 -4.16
N TYR A 36 14.03 9.77 -3.74
CA TYR A 36 13.01 8.75 -3.64
C TYR A 36 11.79 9.13 -4.48
N LEU A 37 11.14 8.10 -5.01
CA LEU A 37 9.86 8.22 -5.66
C LEU A 37 8.78 7.93 -4.62
N GLU A 38 7.98 8.92 -4.30
CA GLU A 38 6.78 8.74 -3.49
C GLU A 38 5.61 8.39 -4.41
N ILE A 39 4.94 7.29 -4.11
CA ILE A 39 3.78 6.80 -4.86
C ILE A 39 2.56 6.91 -3.94
N GLU A 40 1.57 7.69 -4.35
CA GLU A 40 0.28 7.78 -3.70
C GLU A 40 -0.69 6.79 -4.34
N TYR A 41 -1.22 5.89 -3.53
CA TYR A 41 -2.28 4.99 -3.90
C TYR A 41 -3.59 5.39 -3.22
N LYS A 42 -4.67 5.45 -3.98
CA LYS A 42 -6.01 5.71 -3.49
C LYS A 42 -6.80 4.41 -3.50
N VAL A 43 -7.25 3.96 -2.33
CA VAL A 43 -8.12 2.79 -2.19
C VAL A 43 -9.50 3.14 -2.77
N THR A 44 -9.95 2.35 -3.73
CA THR A 44 -11.25 2.47 -4.41
C THR A 44 -12.21 1.34 -4.02
N GLU A 45 -11.86 0.57 -2.99
CA GLU A 45 -12.63 -0.59 -2.60
C GLU A 45 -13.90 -0.21 -1.83
N PRO A 46 -15.06 -0.81 -2.16
CA PRO A 46 -16.31 -0.54 -1.45
C PRO A 46 -16.20 -0.90 0.04
N GLY A 47 -16.40 0.10 0.91
CA GLY A 47 -16.28 -0.03 2.37
C GLY A 47 -15.02 0.65 2.95
N HIS A 48 -13.98 0.82 2.13
CA HIS A 48 -12.72 1.48 2.51
C HIS A 48 -12.30 2.59 1.53
N GLU A 49 -13.22 3.00 0.67
CA GLU A 49 -13.02 4.05 -0.34
C GLU A 49 -12.55 5.36 0.29
N GLY A 50 -11.60 6.02 -0.39
CA GLY A 50 -11.09 7.34 0.01
C GLY A 50 -9.90 7.27 0.98
N ARG A 51 -9.46 6.06 1.37
CA ARG A 51 -8.18 5.88 2.07
C ARG A 51 -7.02 6.07 1.09
N ARG A 52 -5.97 6.73 1.55
CA ARG A 52 -4.73 6.94 0.80
C ARG A 52 -3.60 6.21 1.49
N VAL A 53 -2.78 5.55 0.69
CA VAL A 53 -1.59 4.83 1.14
C VAL A 53 -0.42 5.39 0.35
N TRP A 54 0.64 5.76 1.06
CA TRP A 54 1.85 6.28 0.44
C TRP A 54 2.98 5.26 0.58
N GLU A 55 3.75 5.12 -0.49
CA GLU A 55 4.95 4.29 -0.49
C GLU A 55 6.13 5.09 -1.01
N ARG A 56 7.29 4.90 -0.37
CA ARG A 56 8.53 5.61 -0.72
C ARG A 56 9.55 4.64 -1.25
N LEU A 57 9.82 4.71 -2.56
CA LEU A 57 10.82 3.90 -3.22
C LEU A 57 12.09 4.72 -3.43
N ILE A 58 13.10 4.44 -2.61
CA ILE A 58 14.40 5.11 -2.69
C ILE A 58 15.21 4.52 -3.86
N LEU A 59 15.04 5.11 -5.04
CA LEU A 59 15.69 4.65 -6.29
C LEU A 59 17.12 5.17 -6.45
N GLU A 60 17.47 6.26 -5.75
CA GLU A 60 18.82 6.81 -5.72
C GLU A 60 19.27 6.93 -4.27
N HIS A 61 20.26 6.11 -3.87
CA HIS A 61 20.90 6.21 -2.57
C HIS A 61 22.29 5.59 -2.57
N SER A 62 23.18 6.05 -1.68
CA SER A 62 24.54 5.51 -1.56
C SER A 62 24.57 4.04 -1.14
N SER A 63 23.54 3.58 -0.42
CA SER A 63 23.40 2.16 -0.08
C SER A 63 22.75 1.39 -1.22
N TRP A 64 23.55 0.55 -1.87
CA TRP A 64 23.11 -0.35 -2.94
C TRP A 64 21.93 -1.22 -2.51
N ARG A 65 21.90 -1.71 -1.26
CA ARG A 65 20.82 -2.56 -0.74
C ARG A 65 19.46 -1.87 -0.80
N THR A 66 19.40 -0.60 -0.43
CA THR A 66 18.16 0.19 -0.48
C THR A 66 17.69 0.35 -1.92
N VAL A 67 18.59 0.71 -2.83
CA VAL A 67 18.30 0.88 -4.26
C VAL A 67 17.83 -0.44 -4.89
N THR A 68 18.44 -1.57 -4.53
CA THR A 68 18.03 -2.91 -4.99
C THR A 68 16.61 -3.24 -4.53
N ILE A 69 16.27 -2.98 -3.27
CA ILE A 69 14.92 -3.22 -2.74
C ILE A 69 13.90 -2.33 -3.46
N ALA A 70 14.21 -1.03 -3.62
CA ALA A 70 13.33 -0.08 -4.31
C ALA A 70 13.10 -0.46 -5.78
N ARG A 71 14.16 -0.85 -6.51
CA ARG A 71 14.05 -1.35 -7.88
C ARG A 71 13.23 -2.63 -7.97
N THR A 72 13.39 -3.53 -7.01
CA THR A 72 12.61 -4.78 -6.93
C THR A 72 11.12 -4.47 -6.74
N ARG A 73 10.80 -3.55 -5.82
CA ARG A 73 9.43 -3.07 -5.58
C ARG A 73 8.84 -2.41 -6.82
N LEU A 74 9.58 -1.51 -7.46
CA LEU A 74 9.17 -0.85 -8.70
C LEU A 74 8.91 -1.86 -9.83
N ASN A 75 9.75 -2.90 -9.97
CA ASN A 75 9.54 -3.94 -10.97
C ASN A 75 8.29 -4.78 -10.66
N ALA A 76 8.06 -5.12 -9.39
CA ALA A 76 6.85 -5.83 -8.97
C ALA A 76 5.59 -4.99 -9.24
N LEU A 77 5.63 -3.69 -8.96
CA LEU A 77 4.58 -2.74 -9.29
C LEU A 77 4.33 -2.71 -10.81
N GLY A 78 5.38 -2.53 -11.62
CA GLY A 78 5.29 -2.51 -13.08
C GLY A 78 4.67 -3.79 -13.65
N ARG A 79 5.02 -4.96 -13.10
CA ARG A 79 4.40 -6.25 -13.46
C ARG A 79 2.92 -6.31 -13.10
N ALA A 80 2.52 -5.77 -11.94
CA ALA A 80 1.13 -5.77 -11.49
C ALA A 80 0.23 -4.91 -12.38
N ILE A 81 0.71 -3.76 -12.84
CA ILE A 81 -0.04 -2.87 -13.74
C ILE A 81 0.12 -3.22 -15.24
N GLY A 82 0.98 -4.18 -15.57
CA GLY A 82 1.25 -4.59 -16.96
C GLY A 82 2.20 -3.67 -17.74
N VAL A 83 2.90 -2.75 -17.06
CA VAL A 83 3.85 -1.83 -17.68
C VAL A 83 5.27 -2.40 -17.54
N ARG A 84 5.82 -2.89 -18.66
CA ARG A 84 7.17 -3.53 -18.68
C ARG A 84 8.30 -2.56 -18.37
N CYS A 85 8.16 -1.29 -18.78
CA CYS A 85 9.13 -0.22 -18.56
C CYS A 85 8.38 1.13 -18.53
N PRO A 86 7.91 1.60 -17.36
CA PRO A 86 7.38 2.95 -17.27
C PRO A 86 8.54 3.90 -17.51
N ASN A 87 8.64 4.44 -18.72
CA ASN A 87 9.66 5.43 -19.06
C ASN A 87 9.31 6.81 -18.45
N ASP A 88 8.03 7.00 -18.13
CA ASP A 88 7.51 8.19 -17.50
C ASP A 88 6.58 7.83 -16.33
N SER A 89 6.74 8.54 -15.22
CA SER A 89 5.95 8.36 -14.00
C SER A 89 4.46 8.64 -14.20
N ALA A 90 4.08 9.36 -15.26
CA ALA A 90 2.70 9.62 -15.63
C ALA A 90 1.97 8.40 -16.21
N ASP A 91 2.67 7.43 -16.81
CA ASP A 91 2.04 6.22 -17.38
C ASP A 91 1.48 5.29 -16.29
N LEU A 92 1.97 5.47 -15.05
CA LEU A 92 1.53 4.77 -13.87
C LEU A 92 0.21 5.30 -13.31
N HIS A 93 -0.17 6.55 -13.62
CA HIS A 93 -1.33 7.20 -13.01
C HIS A 93 -2.64 6.56 -13.49
N ASP A 94 -3.66 6.57 -12.63
CA ASP A 94 -5.01 6.04 -12.89
C ASP A 94 -5.06 4.53 -13.19
N ARG A 95 -3.97 3.80 -12.93
CA ARG A 95 -3.94 2.34 -13.11
C ARG A 95 -4.50 1.62 -11.88
N PRO A 96 -5.55 0.78 -12.04
CA PRO A 96 -6.04 -0.04 -10.95
C PRO A 96 -5.10 -1.22 -10.68
N LEU A 97 -4.86 -1.50 -9.41
CA LEU A 97 -4.08 -2.62 -8.92
C LEU A 97 -4.60 -3.10 -7.56
N LEU A 98 -4.19 -4.29 -7.15
CA LEU A 98 -4.43 -4.80 -5.82
C LEU A 98 -3.20 -4.58 -4.95
N LEU A 99 -3.37 -3.83 -3.87
CA LEU A 99 -2.33 -3.58 -2.87
C LEU A 99 -2.54 -4.53 -1.70
N ASP A 100 -1.50 -5.29 -1.38
CA ASP A 100 -1.44 -6.01 -0.12
C ASP A 100 -1.02 -4.99 0.95
N ILE A 101 -1.95 -4.67 1.84
CA ILE A 101 -1.74 -3.74 2.95
C ILE A 101 -1.40 -4.57 4.19
N GLY A 102 -0.22 -4.31 4.73
CA GLY A 102 0.20 -4.70 6.06
C GLY A 102 -0.18 -3.64 7.09
N VAL A 103 -0.38 -4.06 8.34
CA VAL A 103 -0.46 -3.15 9.48
C VAL A 103 0.79 -3.37 10.30
N ARG A 104 1.65 -2.35 10.34
CA ARG A 104 2.86 -2.39 11.15
C ARG A 104 2.70 -1.40 12.30
N LYS A 105 3.05 -1.84 13.51
CA LYS A 105 3.18 -0.94 14.65
C LYS A 105 4.48 -0.18 14.52
N ARG A 106 4.42 1.15 14.43
CA ARG A 106 5.61 2.01 14.44
C ARG A 106 6.27 1.90 15.81
N ASP A 107 7.57 1.67 15.82
CA ASP A 107 8.32 1.47 17.07
C ASP A 107 8.37 2.77 17.89
N ASP A 108 8.42 3.92 17.21
CA ASP A 108 8.58 5.23 17.87
C ASP A 108 7.30 5.78 18.52
N THR A 109 6.12 5.61 17.90
CA THR A 109 4.85 6.16 18.43
C THR A 109 3.85 5.10 18.85
N GLY A 110 4.12 3.81 18.57
CA GLY A 110 3.16 2.74 18.78
C GLY A 110 1.93 2.80 17.88
N GLU A 111 1.88 3.72 16.91
CA GLU A 111 0.78 3.87 15.98
C GLU A 111 0.81 2.76 14.92
N LEU A 112 -0.37 2.27 14.57
CA LEU A 112 -0.56 1.29 13.52
C LEU A 112 -0.54 2.01 12.17
N VAL A 113 0.55 1.85 11.42
CA VAL A 113 0.72 2.42 10.09
C VAL A 113 0.43 1.38 9.03
N ASN A 114 -0.19 1.81 7.94
CA ASN A 114 -0.41 0.98 6.77
C ASN A 114 0.88 0.92 5.93
N GLU A 115 1.37 -0.28 5.69
CA GLU A 115 2.58 -0.56 4.91
C GLU A 115 2.20 -1.39 3.69
N VAL A 116 2.77 -1.11 2.52
CA VAL A 116 2.53 -1.92 1.32
C VAL A 116 3.43 -3.16 1.39
N THR A 117 2.83 -4.32 1.58
CA THR A 117 3.54 -5.60 1.66
C THR A 117 3.73 -6.24 0.29
N GLY A 118 2.85 -5.95 -0.68
CA GLY A 118 2.93 -6.50 -2.03
C GLY A 118 1.96 -5.86 -3.04
N TYR A 119 2.11 -6.24 -4.30
CA TYR A 119 1.29 -5.78 -5.42
C TYR A 119 0.77 -6.98 -6.21
N ALA A 120 -0.48 -6.91 -6.65
CA ALA A 120 -1.09 -7.89 -7.53
C ALA A 120 -1.86 -7.19 -8.66
N PRO A 121 -1.95 -7.82 -9.84
CA PRO A 121 -2.74 -7.29 -10.94
C PRO A 121 -4.22 -7.22 -10.54
N PHE A 122 -4.93 -6.21 -11.03
CA PHE A 122 -6.35 -5.97 -10.70
C PHE A 122 -7.28 -7.14 -11.11
N ASP A 123 -6.83 -8.02 -11.99
CA ASP A 123 -7.54 -9.24 -12.41
C ASP A 123 -7.52 -10.36 -11.32
N ALA A 124 -6.61 -10.27 -10.35
CA ALA A 124 -6.45 -11.29 -9.32
C ALA A 124 -7.48 -11.13 -8.19
N THR A 125 -8.74 -11.51 -8.45
CA THR A 125 -9.87 -11.58 -7.49
C THR A 125 -9.53 -11.10 -6.06
N PRO A 126 -9.98 -9.91 -5.60
CA PRO A 126 -9.63 -9.38 -4.29
C PRO A 126 -10.05 -10.36 -3.19
N ARG A 127 -9.06 -11.04 -2.59
CA ARG A 127 -9.26 -11.92 -1.45
C ARG A 127 -8.88 -11.15 -0.19
N HIS A 128 -9.89 -10.56 0.45
CA HIS A 128 -9.80 -10.18 1.84
C HIS A 128 -9.75 -11.46 2.66
N THR A 129 -8.55 -11.94 2.97
CA THR A 129 -8.39 -12.91 4.04
C THR A 129 -8.62 -12.16 5.35
N SER A 130 -9.90 -11.91 5.67
CA SER A 130 -10.35 -11.47 6.99
C SER A 130 -10.17 -12.63 7.97
N THR A 131 -8.94 -13.10 8.15
CA THR A 131 -8.57 -13.98 9.24
C THR A 131 -8.12 -13.06 10.37
N ALA A 132 -9.08 -12.45 11.07
CA ALA A 132 -8.81 -11.93 12.40
C ALA A 132 -8.43 -13.11 13.30
N PRO A 133 -7.18 -13.24 13.80
CA PRO A 133 -6.77 -14.44 14.53
C PRO A 133 -7.28 -14.46 16.00
N TRP A 134 -8.21 -13.59 16.38
CA TRP A 134 -8.61 -13.45 17.79
C TRP A 134 -10.08 -13.77 18.11
N ARG A 135 -10.88 -14.31 17.17
CA ARG A 135 -12.22 -14.82 17.51
C ARG A 135 -12.21 -16.33 17.85
N ARG A 136 -11.54 -16.66 18.96
CA ARG A 136 -11.70 -17.88 19.78
C ARG A 136 -11.85 -17.34 21.21
N GLN A 137 -12.88 -17.56 22.01
CA GLN A 137 -13.96 -18.54 22.09
C GLN A 137 -15.15 -17.85 22.79
N GLU A 138 -16.38 -18.06 22.33
CA GLU A 138 -17.56 -18.00 23.21
C GLU A 138 -18.55 -19.05 22.69
N ALA A 139 -18.40 -20.28 23.20
CA ALA A 139 -19.44 -21.29 23.18
C ALA A 139 -18.99 -22.42 24.10
N MET A 140 -19.42 -22.40 25.37
CA MET A 140 -19.93 -23.60 26.05
C MET A 140 -20.96 -23.15 27.09
N ALA A 141 -22.21 -23.47 26.77
CA ALA A 141 -23.30 -23.64 27.72
C ALA A 141 -23.12 -24.97 28.48
#